data_AF-A0A9P6BFV5-F1
#
_entry.id   AF-A0A9P6BFV5-F1
#
_cell.length_a   1.000
_cell.length_b   1.000
_cell.length_c   1.000
_cell.angle_alpha   90.00
_cell.angle_beta   90.00
_cell.angle_gamma   90.00
#
_symmetry.space_group_name_H-M   'P 1'
#
loop_
_entity.id
_entity.type
_entity.pdbx_description
1 polymer ?
#
loop_
_entity_poly.entity_id
_entity_poly.type
_entity_poly.pdbx_seq_one_letter_code
_entity_poly.pdbx_strand_id
1 'polypeptide(L)'
;MASTLKSSFESVQRFFGKKTPEEMVRKWRTDINAQQRALDRQKRAIETEEAKAKKMIKQMAKKGDVKTCKILAKELVRSRRQKDRIVTSKAQLNSISMQLQHQL
;
A
#
# COMPACT_ATOMS: atom_id res chain seq x y z
N MET A 1 -38.16 -29.18 -6.15
CA MET A 1 -38.06 -29.00 -4.69
C MET A 1 -36.63 -28.75 -4.15
N ALA A 2 -35.60 -28.63 -5.01
CA ALA A 2 -34.23 -28.32 -4.55
C ALA A 2 -33.93 -26.80 -4.47
N SER A 3 -34.70 -25.95 -5.16
CA SER A 3 -34.47 -24.49 -5.20
C SER A 3 -34.93 -23.76 -3.93
N THR A 4 -35.95 -24.27 -3.24
CA THR A 4 -36.50 -23.69 -2.01
C THR A 4 -35.59 -23.89 -0.80
N LEU A 5 -34.86 -25.01 -0.73
CA LEU A 5 -33.89 -25.29 0.35
C LEU A 5 -32.65 -24.38 0.28
N LYS A 6 -32.18 -24.04 -0.93
CA LYS A 6 -31.06 -23.11 -1.12
C LYS A 6 -31.42 -21.70 -0.65
N SER A 7 -32.63 -21.24 -0.96
CA SER A 7 -33.15 -19.94 -0.54
C SER A 7 -33.37 -19.84 0.98
N SER A 8 -33.87 -20.90 1.62
CA SER A 8 -33.98 -20.96 3.09
C SER A 8 -32.62 -20.96 3.77
N PHE A 9 -31.63 -21.68 3.22
CA PHE A 9 -30.27 -21.72 3.79
C PHE A 9 -29.58 -20.35 3.72
N GLU A 10 -29.68 -19.63 2.58
CA GLU A 10 -29.17 -18.26 2.44
C GLU A 10 -29.86 -17.29 3.42
N SER A 11 -31.17 -17.43 3.62
CA SER A 11 -31.95 -16.58 4.52
C SER A 11 -31.60 -16.80 6.00
N VAL A 12 -31.38 -18.07 6.40
CA VAL A 12 -30.92 -18.42 7.76
C VAL A 12 -29.49 -17.93 7.97
N GLN A 13 -28.59 -18.09 6.99
CA GLN A 13 -27.20 -17.63 7.09
C GLN A 13 -27.09 -16.09 7.18
N ARG A 14 -28.00 -15.36 6.52
CA ARG A 14 -28.15 -13.89 6.64
C ARG A 14 -28.62 -13.45 8.03
N PHE A 15 -29.36 -14.29 8.75
CA PHE A 15 -29.80 -14.05 10.12
C PHE A 15 -28.75 -14.46 11.18
N PHE A 16 -27.84 -15.39 10.85
CA PHE A 16 -26.79 -15.92 11.75
C PHE A 16 -25.43 -15.18 11.69
N GLY A 17 -25.38 -13.95 11.17
CA GLY A 17 -24.26 -13.02 11.45
C GLY A 17 -22.95 -13.24 10.67
N LYS A 18 -22.94 -14.07 9.62
CA LYS A 18 -21.78 -14.15 8.70
C LYS A 18 -21.99 -13.20 7.52
N LYS A 19 -21.04 -12.27 7.34
CA LYS A 19 -21.04 -11.31 6.22
C LYS A 19 -21.18 -12.03 4.88
N THR A 20 -21.99 -11.49 3.98
CA THR A 20 -22.15 -12.10 2.65
C THR A 20 -20.85 -12.00 1.85
N PRO A 21 -20.62 -12.87 0.84
CA PRO A 21 -19.48 -12.74 -0.05
C PRO A 21 -19.34 -11.35 -0.66
N GLU A 22 -20.43 -10.69 -1.05
CA GLU A 22 -20.36 -9.32 -1.60
C GLU A 22 -19.91 -8.30 -0.55
N GLU A 23 -20.38 -8.42 0.69
CA GLU A 23 -19.95 -7.55 1.79
C GLU A 23 -18.46 -7.73 2.12
N MET A 24 -17.95 -8.97 2.05
CA MET A 24 -16.53 -9.25 2.23
C MET A 24 -15.67 -8.63 1.13
N VAL A 25 -16.07 -8.79 -0.14
CA VAL A 25 -15.36 -8.16 -1.27
C VAL A 25 -15.39 -6.64 -1.16
N ARG A 26 -16.52 -6.04 -0.79
CA ARG A 26 -16.63 -4.59 -0.56
C ARG A 26 -15.69 -4.12 0.56
N LYS A 27 -15.59 -4.87 1.65
CA LYS A 27 -14.64 -4.59 2.74
C LYS A 27 -13.20 -4.65 2.24
N TRP A 28 -12.80 -5.73 1.58
CA TRP A 28 -11.43 -5.88 1.06
C TRP A 28 -11.06 -4.79 0.07
N ARG A 29 -11.97 -4.40 -0.83
CA ARG A 29 -11.74 -3.25 -1.75
C ARG A 29 -11.51 -1.95 -0.98
N THR A 30 -12.27 -1.71 0.08
CA THR A 30 -12.12 -0.53 0.93
C THR A 30 -10.76 -0.54 1.64
N ASP A 31 -10.38 -1.68 2.21
CA ASP A 31 -9.11 -1.87 2.92
C ASP A 31 -7.91 -1.72 1.97
N ILE A 32 -7.97 -2.33 0.77
CA ILE A 32 -6.94 -2.20 -0.27
C ILE A 32 -6.76 -0.73 -0.66
N ASN A 33 -7.86 -0.01 -0.92
CA ASN A 33 -7.80 1.41 -1.28
C ASN A 33 -7.20 2.26 -0.14
N ALA A 34 -7.52 1.94 1.12
CA ALA A 34 -6.91 2.62 2.27
C ALA A 34 -5.40 2.36 2.35
N GLN A 35 -4.96 1.12 2.13
CA GLN A 35 -3.54 0.74 2.11
C GLN A 35 -2.78 1.40 0.95
N GLN A 36 -3.35 1.44 -0.26
CA GLN A 36 -2.74 2.15 -1.40
C GLN A 36 -2.49 3.62 -1.09
N ARG A 37 -3.47 4.31 -0.45
CA ARG A 37 -3.29 5.70 -0.01
C ARG A 37 -2.23 5.83 1.08
N ALA A 38 -2.11 4.85 1.97
CA ALA A 38 -1.05 4.84 2.98
C ALA A 38 0.35 4.71 2.34
N LEU A 39 0.49 3.82 1.36
CA LEU A 39 1.72 3.68 0.56
C LEU A 39 2.07 4.99 -0.17
N ASP A 40 1.10 5.68 -0.76
CA ASP A 40 1.33 6.98 -1.41
C ASP A 40 1.81 8.05 -0.42
N ARG A 41 1.24 8.09 0.79
CA ARG A 41 1.71 8.99 1.86
C ARG A 41 3.13 8.67 2.29
N GLN A 42 3.46 7.38 2.46
CA GLN A 42 4.82 6.95 2.80
C GLN A 42 5.81 7.34 1.71
N LYS A 43 5.49 7.12 0.43
CA LYS A 43 6.32 7.54 -0.71
C LYS A 43 6.61 9.03 -0.68
N ARG A 44 5.59 9.87 -0.46
CA ARG A 44 5.75 11.34 -0.36
C ARG A 44 6.60 11.76 0.83
N ALA A 45 6.46 11.10 1.97
CA ALA A 45 7.30 11.35 3.14
C ALA A 45 8.77 11.05 2.85
N ILE A 46 9.06 9.92 2.19
CA ILE A 46 10.41 9.56 1.78
C ILE A 46 10.96 10.59 0.78
N GLU A 47 10.19 10.98 -0.23
CA GLU A 47 10.62 12.00 -1.22
C GLU A 47 10.98 13.35 -0.58
N THR A 48 10.22 13.74 0.44
CA THR A 48 10.49 14.96 1.22
C THR A 48 11.81 14.84 1.97
N GLU A 49 12.06 13.69 2.60
CA GLU A 49 13.31 13.45 3.33
C GLU A 49 14.51 13.31 2.38
N GLU A 50 14.35 12.69 1.21
CA GLU A 50 15.37 12.68 0.16
C GLU A 50 15.76 14.10 -0.29
N ALA A 51 14.78 15.00 -0.41
CA ALA A 51 15.05 16.39 -0.77
C ALA A 51 15.86 17.13 0.30
N LYS A 52 15.55 16.92 1.60
CA LYS A 52 16.33 17.45 2.71
C LYS A 52 17.74 16.87 2.74
N ALA A 53 17.88 15.55 2.61
CA ALA A 53 19.17 14.88 2.57
C ALA A 53 20.06 15.42 1.42
N LYS A 54 19.49 15.62 0.23
CA LYS A 54 20.22 16.24 -0.90
C LYS A 54 20.70 17.66 -0.58
N LYS A 55 19.88 18.49 0.08
CA LYS A 55 20.30 19.83 0.51
C LYS A 55 21.42 19.76 1.54
N MET A 56 21.29 18.85 2.53
CA MET A 56 22.29 18.64 3.57
C MET A 56 23.62 18.17 2.98
N ILE A 57 23.62 17.23 2.04
CA ILE A 57 24.84 16.77 1.33
C ILE A 57 25.54 17.96 0.66
N LYS A 58 24.81 18.83 -0.04
CA LYS A 58 25.39 20.02 -0.68
C LYS A 58 26.02 20.98 0.34
N GLN A 59 25.38 21.17 1.50
CA GLN A 59 25.90 22.02 2.57
C GLN A 59 27.16 21.42 3.21
N MET A 60 27.14 20.12 3.52
CA MET A 60 28.29 19.44 4.14
C MET A 60 29.46 19.30 3.18
N ALA A 61 29.20 19.15 1.88
CA ALA A 61 30.23 19.15 0.85
C ALA A 61 30.99 20.49 0.79
N LYS A 62 30.28 21.63 0.89
CA LYS A 62 30.91 22.96 0.97
C LYS A 62 31.79 23.13 2.21
N LYS A 63 31.45 22.45 3.32
CA LYS A 63 32.22 22.46 4.56
C LYS A 63 33.41 21.49 4.54
N GLY A 64 33.56 20.67 3.50
CA GLY A 64 34.62 19.66 3.42
C GLY A 64 34.37 18.40 4.25
N ASP A 65 33.18 18.21 4.82
CA ASP A 65 32.87 17.02 5.63
C ASP A 65 32.44 15.84 4.74
N VAL A 66 33.45 15.13 4.24
CA VAL A 66 33.29 13.96 3.36
C VAL A 66 32.64 12.78 4.10
N LYS A 67 32.85 12.63 5.42
CA LYS A 67 32.32 11.51 6.20
C LYS A 67 30.80 11.60 6.29
N THR A 68 30.27 12.76 6.63
CA THR A 68 28.82 13.01 6.69
C THR A 68 28.18 12.90 5.30
N CYS A 69 28.85 13.41 4.26
CA CYS A 69 28.38 13.24 2.88
C CYS A 69 28.22 11.76 2.49
N LYS A 70 29.20 10.90 2.84
CA LYS A 70 29.14 9.45 2.57
C LYS A 70 27.97 8.77 3.30
N ILE A 71 27.70 9.14 4.55
CA ILE A 71 26.59 8.58 5.33
C ILE A 71 25.25 8.97 4.69
N LEU A 72 25.06 10.25 4.41
CA LEU A 72 23.83 10.76 3.78
C LEU A 72 23.62 10.21 2.37
N ALA A 73 24.70 9.99 1.60
CA ALA A 73 24.62 9.37 0.28
C ALA A 73 24.15 7.91 0.35
N LYS A 74 24.64 7.14 1.32
CA LYS A 74 24.16 5.77 1.57
C LYS A 74 22.68 5.77 1.93
N GLU A 75 22.26 6.71 2.76
CA GLU A 75 20.85 6.83 3.14
C GLU A 75 19.95 7.19 1.94
N LEU A 76 20.42 8.07 1.07
CA LEU A 76 19.71 8.40 -0.17
C LEU A 76 19.49 7.16 -1.06
N VAL A 77 20.48 6.25 -1.14
CA VAL A 77 20.33 4.99 -1.89
C VAL A 77 19.31 4.06 -1.24
N ARG A 78 19.27 3.99 0.09
CA ARG A 78 18.27 3.19 0.82
C ARG A 78 16.85 3.73 0.60
N SER A 79 16.67 5.05 0.69
CA SER A 79 15.39 5.72 0.42
C SER A 79 14.85 5.41 -0.97
N ARG A 80 15.71 5.41 -2.00
CA ARG A 80 15.33 5.03 -3.37
C ARG A 80 14.82 3.59 -3.44
N ARG A 81 15.57 2.64 -2.87
CA ARG A 81 15.16 1.23 -2.83
C ARG A 81 13.82 1.05 -2.09
N GLN A 82 13.60 1.81 -1.03
CA GLN A 82 12.33 1.76 -0.30
C GLN A 82 11.16 2.29 -1.14
N LYS A 83 11.37 3.35 -1.93
CA LYS A 83 10.37 3.84 -2.90
C LYS A 83 10.04 2.79 -3.95
N ASP A 84 11.03 2.09 -4.50
CA ASP A 84 10.82 1.06 -5.52
C ASP A 84 9.98 -0.10 -4.96
N ARG A 85 10.24 -0.50 -3.70
CA ARG A 85 9.42 -1.48 -2.98
C ARG A 85 7.98 -1.01 -2.82
N ILE A 86 7.78 0.24 -2.39
CA ILE A 86 6.43 0.82 -2.25
C ILE A 86 5.67 0.82 -3.58
N VAL A 87 6.33 1.19 -4.68
CA VAL A 87 5.73 1.17 -6.03
C VAL A 87 5.32 -0.25 -6.42
N THR A 88 6.20 -1.23 -6.17
CA THR A 88 5.92 -2.64 -6.44
C THR A 88 4.74 -3.15 -5.60
N SER A 89 4.72 -2.87 -4.29
CA SER A 89 3.61 -3.26 -3.40
C SER A 89 2.29 -2.61 -3.81
N LYS A 90 2.31 -1.36 -4.26
CA LYS A 90 1.11 -0.69 -4.78
C LYS A 90 0.60 -1.38 -6.04
N ALA A 91 1.48 -1.75 -6.97
CA ALA A 91 1.11 -2.48 -8.17
C ALA A 91 0.50 -3.85 -7.85
N GLN A 92 1.06 -4.57 -6.87
CA GLN A 92 0.49 -5.83 -6.38
C GLN A 92 -0.92 -5.64 -5.80
N LEU A 93 -1.13 -4.62 -4.97
CA LEU A 93 -2.46 -4.29 -4.43
C LEU A 93 -3.46 -3.91 -5.53
N ASN A 94 -3.02 -3.20 -6.57
CA ASN A 94 -3.86 -2.90 -7.74
C ASN A 94 -4.29 -4.19 -8.46
N SER A 95 -3.35 -5.13 -8.69
CA SER A 95 -3.66 -6.41 -9.31
C SER A 95 -4.69 -7.21 -8.52
N ILE A 96 -4.55 -7.27 -7.19
CA ILE A 96 -5.51 -7.95 -6.31
C ILE A 96 -6.88 -7.26 -6.38
N SER A 97 -6.91 -5.93 -6.39
CA SER A 97 -8.16 -5.17 -6.53
C SER A 97 -8.89 -5.48 -7.84
N MET A 98 -8.15 -5.60 -8.95
CA MET A 98 -8.69 -5.97 -10.25
C MET A 98 -9.24 -7.40 -10.26
N GLN A 99 -8.51 -8.35 -9.66
CA GLN A 99 -8.97 -9.74 -9.54
C GLN A 99 -10.27 -9.84 -8.73
N LEU A 100 -10.37 -9.10 -7.62
CA LEU A 100 -11.59 -9.04 -6.81
C LEU A 100 -12.77 -8.42 -7.56
N GLN A 101 -12.53 -7.51 -8.50
CA GLN A 101 -13.57 -6.94 -9.34
C GLN A 101 -14.06 -7.93 -10.41
N HIS A 102 -13.19 -8.82 -10.89
CA HIS A 102 -13.52 -9.79 -11.94
C HIS A 102 -14.25 -11.05 -11.41
N GLN A 103 -14.11 -11.35 -10.11
CA GLN A 103 -14.75 -12.51 -9.46
C GLN A 103 -16.18 -12.27 -8.96
N LEU A 104 -16.71 -11.04 -9.14
CA LEU A 104 -18.11 -10.67 -8.91
C LEU A 104 -18.85 -10.59 -10.24
#